data_AF-A0A1H9MB49-F1
#
_entry.id   AF-A0A1H9MB49-F1
#
_cell.length_a   1.000
_cell.length_b   1.000
_cell.length_c   1.000
_cell.angle_alpha   90.00
_cell.angle_beta   90.00
_cell.angle_gamma   90.00
#
_symmetry.space_group_name_H-M   'P 1'
#
loop_
_entity.id
_entity.type
_entity.pdbx_description
1 polymer ?
#
loop_
_entity_poly.entity_id
_entity_poly.type
_entity_poly.pdbx_seq_one_letter_code
_entity_poly.pdbx_strand_id
1 'polypeptide(L)' 'MGRWVTKGVIVVGLLALNGCNKTYTPADFMKDDALRSKTLTQCAQQNDQQSKNCLNAQEAKRKIDFERQTGRTDIK' A
#
# COMPACT_ATOMS: atom_id res chain seq x y z
N MET A 1 -26.69 -32.88 -33.78
CA MET A 1 -26.42 -31.51 -34.27
C MET A 1 -26.98 -30.52 -33.26
N GLY A 2 -26.14 -29.59 -32.78
CA GLY A 2 -26.53 -28.38 -32.07
C GLY A 2 -26.98 -28.59 -30.62
N ARG A 3 -26.63 -27.76 -29.63
CA ARG A 3 -25.86 -26.52 -29.64
C ARG A 3 -25.67 -26.20 -28.15
N TRP A 4 -24.45 -26.26 -27.64
CA TRP A 4 -24.14 -25.83 -26.28
C TRP A 4 -24.33 -24.31 -26.24
N VAL A 5 -25.43 -23.84 -25.67
CA VAL A 5 -25.61 -22.41 -25.41
C VAL A 5 -24.91 -22.12 -24.09
N THR A 6 -23.65 -21.75 -24.27
CA THR A 6 -22.68 -21.33 -23.28
C THR A 6 -23.30 -20.31 -22.33
N LYS A 7 -23.16 -20.59 -21.03
CA LYS A 7 -23.37 -19.69 -19.90
C LYS A 7 -22.98 -18.26 -20.29
N GLY A 8 -23.94 -17.35 -20.23
CA GLY A 8 -23.70 -15.91 -20.25
C GLY A 8 -22.93 -15.51 -19.00
N VAL A 9 -21.62 -15.77 -19.00
CA VAL A 9 -20.68 -15.16 -18.08
C VAL A 9 -20.63 -13.69 -18.51
N ILE A 10 -21.38 -12.87 -17.80
CA ILE A 10 -21.19 -11.43 -17.79
C ILE A 10 -19.77 -11.25 -17.26
N VAL A 11 -18.79 -11.19 -18.17
CA VAL A 11 -17.47 -10.66 -17.90
C VAL A 11 -17.68 -9.17 -17.71
N VAL A 12 -18.21 -8.79 -16.54
CA VAL A 12 -18.15 -7.43 -16.04
C VAL A 12 -16.68 -7.11 -16.12
N GLY A 13 -16.35 -6.17 -17.00
CA GLY A 13 -15.00 -5.76 -17.31
C GLY A 13 -14.26 -5.40 -16.03
N LEU A 14 -13.56 -6.38 -15.47
CA LEU A 14 -12.24 -6.20 -14.93
C LEU A 14 -11.33 -5.89 -16.13
N LEU A 15 -11.55 -4.72 -16.74
CA LEU A 15 -10.42 -3.86 -17.09
C LEU A 15 -9.75 -3.58 -15.74
N ALA A 16 -8.96 -4.57 -15.31
CA ALA A 16 -8.14 -4.53 -14.13
C ALA A 16 -7.19 -3.37 -14.35
N LEU A 17 -7.57 -2.25 -13.74
CA LEU A 17 -6.76 -1.18 -13.20
C LEU A 17 -5.30 -1.63 -13.00
N ASN A 18 -4.51 -1.66 -14.07
CA ASN A 18 -3.06 -1.57 -14.00
C ASN A 18 -2.77 -0.16 -13.47
N GLY A 19 -2.78 0.01 -12.14
CA GLY A 19 -2.31 1.25 -11.53
C GLY A 19 -2.97 1.73 -10.23
N CYS A 20 -4.06 1.12 -9.74
CA CYS A 20 -4.60 1.51 -8.43
C CYS A 20 -3.94 0.73 -7.28
N ASN A 21 -2.60 0.80 -7.18
CA ASN A 21 -2.00 0.59 -5.87
C ASN A 21 -2.49 1.74 -5.00
N LYS A 22 -3.41 1.47 -4.05
CA LYS A 22 -3.81 2.44 -3.03
C LYS A 22 -2.52 3.05 -2.47
N THR A 23 -2.30 4.31 -2.77
CA THR A 23 -1.15 5.04 -2.27
C THR A 23 -1.54 5.54 -0.89
N TYR A 24 -0.98 4.91 0.14
CA TYR A 24 -1.24 5.27 1.52
C TYR A 24 -0.39 6.48 1.90
N THR A 25 -0.96 7.41 2.63
CA THR A 25 -0.21 8.58 3.12
C THR A 25 0.66 8.18 4.32
N PRO A 26 1.69 8.96 4.68
CA PRO A 26 2.43 8.75 5.91
C PRO A 26 1.52 8.71 7.15
N ALA A 27 0.45 9.52 7.18
CA ALA A 27 -0.50 9.53 8.28
C ALA A 27 -1.29 8.20 8.41
N ASP A 28 -1.61 7.54 7.29
CA ASP A 28 -2.25 6.22 7.32
C ASP A 28 -1.31 5.17 7.93
N PHE A 29 -0.04 5.20 7.55
CA PHE A 29 1.00 4.34 8.12
C PHE A 29 1.35 4.67 9.56
N MET A 30 1.14 5.91 10.01
CA MET A 30 1.32 6.28 11.42
C MET A 30 0.20 5.71 12.28
N LYS A 31 -1.03 5.67 11.76
CA LYS A 31 -2.21 5.15 12.47
C LYS A 31 -2.27 3.62 12.50
N ASP A 32 -1.75 2.95 11.47
CA ASP A 32 -1.79 1.50 11.33
C ASP A 32 -0.38 0.90 11.25
N ASP A 33 0.12 0.43 12.41
CA ASP A 33 1.43 -0.20 12.53
C ASP A 33 1.54 -1.50 11.73
N ALA A 34 0.47 -2.30 11.68
CA ALA A 34 0.45 -3.56 10.94
C ALA A 34 0.58 -3.31 9.44
N LEU A 35 -0.13 -2.31 8.92
CA LEU A 35 -0.01 -1.86 7.53
C LEU A 35 1.41 -1.38 7.23
N ARG A 36 1.97 -0.53 8.10
CA ARG A 36 3.34 0.00 7.93
C ARG A 36 4.38 -1.11 7.92
N SER A 37 4.33 -2.01 8.90
CA SER A 37 5.28 -3.11 9.01
C SER A 37 5.20 -4.03 7.80
N LYS A 38 3.99 -4.40 7.38
CA LYS A 38 3.76 -5.21 6.18
C LYS A 38 4.31 -4.53 4.92
N THR A 39 4.01 -3.25 4.72
CA THR A 39 4.52 -2.50 3.56
C THR A 39 6.05 -2.43 3.60
N LEU A 40 6.67 -2.09 4.73
CA LEU A 40 8.13 -2.06 4.85
C LEU A 40 8.78 -3.41 4.56
N THR A 41 8.19 -4.51 5.03
CA THR A 41 8.66 -5.87 4.70
C THR A 41 8.55 -6.15 3.20
N GLN A 42 7.43 -5.77 2.58
CA GLN A 42 7.26 -5.92 1.12
C GLN A 42 8.29 -5.09 0.35
N CYS A 43 8.56 -3.86 0.77
CA CYS A 43 9.59 -3.00 0.19
C CYS A 43 10.99 -3.62 0.26
N ALA A 44 11.32 -4.29 1.38
CA ALA A 44 12.58 -4.99 1.55
C ALA A 44 12.67 -6.27 0.70
N GLN A 45 11.57 -7.02 0.58
CA GLN A 45 11.52 -8.29 -0.15
C GLN A 45 11.48 -8.11 -1.67
N GLN A 46 10.73 -7.13 -2.17
CA GLN A 46 10.55 -6.91 -3.60
C GLN A 46 11.62 -5.99 -4.21
N ASN A 47 12.55 -5.49 -3.39
CA ASN A 47 13.53 -4.46 -3.76
C ASN A 47 12.88 -3.20 -4.37
N ASP A 48 11.60 -2.98 -4.06
CA ASP A 48 10.76 -1.93 -4.62
C ASP A 48 10.82 -0.66 -3.75
N GLN A 49 12.02 -0.34 -3.24
CA GLN A 49 12.22 0.74 -2.27
C GLN A 49 11.83 2.12 -2.81
N GLN A 50 11.72 2.28 -4.13
CA GLN A 50 11.33 3.53 -4.78
C GLN A 50 9.81 3.73 -4.91
N SER A 51 8.98 2.75 -4.54
CA SER A 51 7.54 2.93 -4.56
C SER A 51 7.09 3.97 -3.54
N LYS A 52 6.09 4.79 -3.92
CA LYS A 52 5.52 5.84 -3.06
C LYS A 52 5.08 5.28 -1.70
N ASN A 53 4.56 4.06 -1.66
CA ASN A 53 4.15 3.41 -0.41
C ASN A 53 5.34 3.09 0.49
N CYS A 54 6.47 2.70 -0.08
CA CYS A 54 7.71 2.44 0.66
C CYS A 54 8.29 3.73 1.25
N LEU A 55 8.31 4.80 0.45
CA LEU A 55 8.75 6.12 0.90
C LEU A 55 7.85 6.64 2.02
N ASN A 56 6.52 6.55 1.85
CA ASN A 56 5.56 7.01 2.85
C ASN A 56 5.60 6.17 4.14
N ALA A 57 5.78 4.85 4.03
CA ALA A 57 5.91 3.97 5.19
C ALA A 57 7.22 4.21 5.94
N GLN A 58 8.32 4.49 5.23
CA GLN A 58 9.59 4.90 5.85
C GLN A 58 9.48 6.26 6.52
N GLU A 59 8.84 7.24 5.88
CA GLU A 59 8.61 8.56 6.45
C GLU A 59 7.77 8.47 7.73
N ALA A 60 6.69 7.68 7.70
CA ALA A 60 5.87 7.41 8.88
C ALA A 60 6.67 6.79 10.02
N LYS A 61 7.55 5.81 9.71
CA LYS A 61 8.44 5.21 10.70
C LYS A 61 9.38 6.26 11.31
N ARG A 62 10.00 7.11 10.49
CA ARG A 62 10.87 8.21 10.97
C ARG A 62 10.13 9.19 11.85
N LYS A 63 8.90 9.57 11.48
CA LYS A 63 8.03 10.45 12.28
C LYS A 63 7.72 9.85 13.65
N ILE A 64 7.36 8.57 13.69
CA ILE A 64 7.10 7.87 14.95
C ILE A 64 8.36 7.71 15.80
N ASP A 65 9.48 7.35 15.18
CA ASP A 65 10.75 7.22 15.89
C ASP A 65 11.22 8.58 16.43
N PHE A 66 10.94 9.67 15.71
CA PHE A 66 11.19 11.04 16.16
C PHE A 66 10.27 11.45 17.31
N GLU A 67 8.96 11.17 17.20
CA GLU A 67 7.98 11.37 18.27
C GLU A 67 8.38 10.59 19.53
N ARG A 68 8.82 9.35 19.38
CA ARG A 68 9.22 8.48 20.50
C ARG A 68 10.50 8.99 21.17
N GLN A 69 11.43 9.56 20.42
CA GLN A 69 12.69 10.07 20.95
C GLN A 69 12.56 11.47 21.56
N THR A 70 11.73 12.33 20.96
CA THR A 70 11.66 13.75 21.32
C THR A 70 10.41 14.13 22.11
N GLY A 71 9.38 13.27 22.10
CA GLY A 71 8.05 13.58 22.62
C GLY A 71 7.30 14.62 21.78
N ARG A 72 7.80 14.97 20.59
CA ARG A 72 7.23 16.02 19.71
C ARG A 72 6.77 15.42 18.39
N THR A 73 5.58 15.80 17.95
CA THR A 73 4.95 15.37 16.68
C THR A 73 5.29 16.25 15.47
N ASP A 74 6.13 17.28 15.67
CA ASP A 74 6.45 18.28 14.64
C ASP A 74 7.92 18.17 14.24
N ILE A 75 8.18 17.67 13.03
CA ILE A 75 9.50 17.71 12.40
C ILE A 75 9.56 19.03 11.62
N LYS A 76 10.30 20.00 12.14
CA LYS A 76 10.53 21.30 11.51
C LYS A 76 11.73 21.25 10.55
#